data_AF-A0A949TLT2-F1
#
_entry.id   AF-A0A949TLT2-F1
#
_cell.length_a   1.000
_cell.length_b   1.000
_cell.length_c   1.000
_cell.angle_alpha   90.00
_cell.angle_beta   90.00
_cell.angle_gamma   90.00
#
_symmetry.space_group_name_H-M   'P 1'
#
loop_
_entity.id
_entity.type
_entity.pdbx_description
1 polymer ?
#
loop_
_entity_poly.entity_id
_entity_poly.type
_entity_poly.pdbx_seq_one_letter_code
_entity_poly.pdbx_strand_id
1 'polypeptide(L)'
;MSLKRVSHSEEDMQIKEDERNAFFMDVARLEREIAKNLASIRKQEGLTQSNIADKTGLTQQMVSRLEKLGNSPTLESFLKYVVALDLKIKFEKIN
;
A
#
# COMPACT_ATOMS: atom_id res chain seq x y z
N MET A 1 -33.51 -26.05 -34.82
CA MET A 1 -32.12 -25.55 -34.85
C MET A 1 -31.94 -24.57 -33.72
N SER A 2 -31.20 -24.95 -32.69
CA SER A 2 -31.00 -24.16 -31.47
C SER A 2 -29.96 -23.07 -31.70
N LEU A 3 -30.36 -21.81 -31.61
CA LEU A 3 -29.44 -20.68 -31.52
C LEU A 3 -28.88 -20.64 -30.09
N LYS A 4 -27.63 -21.05 -29.94
CA LYS A 4 -26.83 -20.91 -28.72
C LYS A 4 -26.56 -19.42 -28.49
N ARG A 5 -27.39 -18.74 -27.69
CA ARG A 5 -27.05 -17.42 -27.16
C ARG A 5 -26.05 -17.63 -26.02
N VAL A 6 -24.77 -17.70 -26.34
CA VAL A 6 -23.73 -17.56 -25.31
C VAL A 6 -23.75 -16.10 -24.83
N SER A 7 -23.89 -15.98 -23.52
CA SER A 7 -24.01 -14.81 -22.67
C SER A 7 -22.81 -13.85 -22.80
N HIS A 8 -22.87 -12.92 -23.75
CA HIS A 8 -21.89 -11.83 -23.86
C HIS A 8 -21.82 -10.96 -22.57
N SER A 9 -22.81 -11.05 -21.67
CA SER A 9 -22.83 -10.32 -20.40
C SER A 9 -22.06 -10.98 -19.26
N GLU A 10 -21.86 -12.30 -19.29
CA GLU A 10 -21.23 -13.04 -18.18
C GLU A 10 -19.70 -13.03 -18.32
N GLU A 11 -19.19 -13.21 -19.54
CA GLU A 11 -17.75 -13.14 -19.83
C GLU A 11 -17.20 -11.71 -19.63
N ASP A 12 -17.91 -10.68 -20.07
CA ASP A 12 -17.54 -9.27 -19.83
C ASP A 12 -17.57 -8.89 -18.34
N MET A 13 -18.48 -9.51 -17.56
CA MET A 13 -18.58 -9.28 -16.12
C MET A 13 -17.47 -10.01 -15.37
N GLN A 14 -17.13 -11.21 -15.80
CA GLN A 14 -16.02 -12.01 -15.27
C GLN A 14 -14.66 -11.34 -15.54
N ILE A 15 -14.43 -10.82 -16.76
CA ILE A 15 -13.19 -10.08 -17.09
C ILE A 15 -13.05 -8.83 -16.20
N LYS A 16 -14.11 -8.04 -16.04
CA LYS A 16 -14.09 -6.86 -15.15
C LYS A 16 -13.87 -7.22 -13.68
N GLU A 17 -14.34 -8.39 -13.25
CA GLU A 17 -14.13 -8.90 -11.91
C GLU A 17 -12.70 -9.39 -11.70
N ASP A 18 -12.13 -10.09 -12.66
CA ASP A 18 -10.74 -10.55 -12.63
C ASP A 18 -9.75 -9.37 -12.73
N GLU A 19 -10.02 -8.38 -13.58
CA GLU A 19 -9.24 -7.13 -13.67
C GLU A 19 -9.31 -6.33 -12.37
N ARG A 20 -10.52 -6.22 -11.78
CA ARG A 20 -10.71 -5.57 -10.48
C ARG A 20 -9.94 -6.30 -9.38
N ASN A 21 -9.99 -7.63 -9.36
CA ASN A 21 -9.27 -8.46 -8.40
C ASN A 21 -7.76 -8.31 -8.57
N ALA A 22 -7.25 -8.31 -9.81
CA ALA A 22 -5.84 -8.07 -10.11
C ALA A 22 -5.39 -6.68 -9.65
N PHE A 23 -6.18 -5.64 -9.91
CA PHE A 23 -5.91 -4.28 -9.45
C PHE A 23 -5.83 -4.19 -7.92
N PHE A 24 -6.79 -4.78 -7.20
CA PHE A 24 -6.76 -4.81 -5.74
C PHE A 24 -5.57 -5.62 -5.19
N MET A 25 -5.19 -6.71 -5.87
CA MET A 25 -3.99 -7.47 -5.51
C MET A 25 -2.70 -6.66 -5.68
N ASP A 26 -2.59 -5.88 -6.76
CA ASP A 26 -1.44 -5.00 -7.00
C ASP A 26 -1.37 -3.87 -5.98
N VAL A 27 -2.50 -3.26 -5.61
CA VAL A 27 -2.56 -2.26 -4.52
C VAL A 27 -2.08 -2.87 -3.21
N ALA A 28 -2.60 -4.04 -2.83
CA ALA A 28 -2.19 -4.70 -1.60
C ALA A 28 -0.71 -5.15 -1.63
N ARG A 29 -0.17 -5.50 -2.81
CA ARG A 29 1.27 -5.77 -2.97
C ARG A 29 2.09 -4.50 -2.73
N LEU A 30 1.71 -3.40 -3.36
CA LEU A 30 2.43 -2.13 -3.28
C LEU A 30 2.42 -1.56 -1.86
N GLU A 31 1.26 -1.58 -1.17
CA GLU A 31 1.18 -1.19 0.23
C GLU A 31 2.19 -2.00 1.07
N ARG A 32 2.23 -3.33 0.89
CA ARG A 32 3.14 -4.20 1.63
C ARG A 32 4.61 -3.89 1.38
N GLU A 33 4.98 -3.64 0.13
CA GLU A 33 6.35 -3.28 -0.23
C GLU A 33 6.75 -1.95 0.39
N ILE A 34 5.88 -0.94 0.30
CA ILE A 34 6.11 0.38 0.89
C ILE A 34 6.34 0.27 2.40
N ALA A 35 5.46 -0.41 3.12
CA ALA A 35 5.57 -0.56 4.57
C ALA A 35 6.86 -1.29 4.98
N LYS A 36 7.21 -2.38 4.29
CA LYS A 36 8.46 -3.11 4.52
C LYS A 36 9.69 -2.25 4.26
N ASN A 37 9.68 -1.47 3.17
CA ASN A 37 10.79 -0.60 2.80
C ASN A 37 11.00 0.50 3.84
N LEU A 38 9.93 1.18 4.26
CA LEU A 38 10.00 2.20 5.33
C LEU A 38 10.50 1.61 6.66
N ALA A 39 10.03 0.42 7.04
CA ALA A 39 10.50 -0.25 8.24
C ALA A 39 11.97 -0.65 8.15
N SER A 40 12.42 -1.06 6.96
CA SER A 40 13.81 -1.43 6.69
C SER A 40 14.73 -0.22 6.78
N ILE A 41 14.39 0.88 6.09
CA ILE A 41 15.19 2.13 6.10
C ILE A 41 15.31 2.65 7.53
N ARG A 42 14.19 2.72 8.27
CA ARG A 42 14.23 3.13 9.69
C ARG A 42 15.25 2.32 10.50
N LYS A 43 15.25 0.99 10.33
CA LYS A 43 16.19 0.10 11.03
C LYS A 43 17.64 0.33 10.60
N GLN A 44 17.87 0.57 9.31
CA GLN A 44 19.21 0.88 8.78
C GLN A 44 19.76 2.19 9.36
N GLU A 45 18.89 3.16 9.62
CA GLU A 45 19.22 4.42 10.31
C GLU A 45 19.34 4.30 11.83
N GLY A 46 19.16 3.09 12.40
CA GLY A 46 19.23 2.86 13.84
C GLY A 46 18.08 3.48 14.65
N LEU A 47 17.00 3.90 13.99
CA LEU A 47 15.85 4.52 14.64
C LEU A 47 14.88 3.45 15.17
N THR A 48 14.31 3.67 16.35
CA THR A 48 13.21 2.86 16.88
C THR A 48 11.85 3.37 16.39
N GLN A 49 10.79 2.57 16.56
CA GLN A 49 9.42 3.03 16.27
C GLN A 49 9.04 4.25 17.13
N SER A 50 9.53 4.32 18.38
CA SER A 50 9.31 5.48 19.26
C SER A 50 10.03 6.72 18.74
N ASN A 51 11.22 6.60 18.16
CA ASN A 51 11.89 7.76 17.57
C ASN A 51 11.09 8.36 16.40
N ILE A 52 10.40 7.53 15.60
CA ILE A 52 9.50 8.04 14.57
C ILE A 52 8.26 8.69 15.19
N ALA A 53 7.68 8.09 16.23
CA ALA A 53 6.57 8.66 16.97
C ALA A 53 6.90 10.07 17.48
N ASP A 54 8.06 10.23 18.12
CA ASP A 54 8.55 11.50 18.66
C ASP A 54 8.75 12.57 17.56
N LYS A 55 9.31 12.19 16.40
CA LYS A 55 9.52 13.10 15.26
C LYS A 55 8.22 13.55 14.59
N THR A 56 7.17 12.71 14.62
CA THR A 56 5.97 12.89 13.79
C THR A 56 4.73 13.31 14.58
N GLY A 57 4.76 13.18 15.90
CA GLY A 57 3.57 13.30 16.75
C GLY A 57 2.60 12.11 16.62
N LEU A 58 2.98 11.04 15.91
CA LEU A 58 2.21 9.79 15.88
C LEU A 58 2.44 9.00 17.16
N THR A 59 1.54 8.08 17.50
CA THR A 59 1.82 7.11 18.58
C THR A 59 2.73 5.99 18.06
N GLN A 60 3.55 5.39 18.93
CA GLN A 60 4.34 4.20 18.58
C GLN A 60 3.47 3.06 18.03
N GLN A 61 2.22 2.93 18.52
CA GLN A 61 1.26 1.94 18.05
C GLN A 61 0.82 2.21 16.61
N MET A 62 0.61 3.49 16.23
CA MET A 62 0.33 3.87 14.85
C MET A 62 1.52 3.58 13.94
N VAL A 63 2.74 3.89 14.38
CA VAL A 63 3.99 3.53 13.66
C VAL A 63 4.07 2.01 13.46
N SER A 64 3.81 1.22 14.50
CA SER A 64 3.81 -0.24 14.43
C SER A 64 2.76 -0.79 13.45
N ARG A 65 1.55 -0.21 13.45
CA ARG A 65 0.48 -0.60 12.53
C ARG A 65 0.82 -0.27 11.09
N LEU A 66 1.41 0.89 10.84
CA LEU A 66 1.89 1.31 9.52
C LEU A 66 2.91 0.29 8.97
N GLU A 67 3.87 -0.13 9.78
CA GLU A 67 4.88 -1.12 9.35
C GLU A 67 4.34 -2.54 9.18
N LYS A 68 3.28 -2.92 9.91
CA LYS A 68 2.70 -4.27 9.90
C LYS A 68 1.51 -4.43 8.95
N LEU A 69 1.05 -3.34 8.33
CA LEU A 69 -0.12 -3.30 7.43
C LEU A 69 -1.39 -3.81 8.09
N GLY A 70 -1.49 -3.65 9.42
CA GLY A 70 -2.67 -4.07 10.18
C GLY A 70 -3.88 -3.16 9.95
N ASN A 71 -3.65 -1.93 9.46
CA ASN A 71 -4.64 -0.96 9.00
C ASN A 71 -3.94 -0.01 8.00
N SER A 72 -4.55 0.27 6.84
CA SER A 72 -3.99 1.26 5.89
C SER A 72 -3.87 2.61 6.59
N PRO A 73 -2.66 3.19 6.71
CA PRO A 73 -2.47 4.50 7.31
C PRO A 73 -3.17 5.57 6.47
N THR A 74 -3.53 6.68 7.09
CA THR A 74 -3.90 7.87 6.31
C THR A 74 -2.70 8.33 5.49
N LEU A 75 -2.94 8.98 4.34
CA LEU A 75 -1.88 9.58 3.54
C LEU A 75 -1.03 10.53 4.39
N GLU A 76 -1.64 11.30 5.28
CA GLU A 76 -0.92 12.20 6.19
C GLU A 76 0.05 11.45 7.11
N SER A 77 -0.40 10.35 7.73
CA SER A 77 0.46 9.55 8.62
C SER A 77 1.62 8.91 7.86
N PHE A 78 1.36 8.47 6.63
CA PHE A 78 2.37 7.96 5.72
C PHE A 78 3.40 9.03 5.36
N LEU A 79 2.96 10.23 4.95
CA LEU A 79 3.86 11.33 4.60
C LEU A 79 4.69 11.81 5.79
N LYS A 80 4.09 11.90 6.98
CA LYS A 80 4.81 12.18 8.23
C LYS A 80 5.95 11.19 8.46
N TYR A 81 5.69 9.91 8.27
CA TYR A 81 6.70 8.86 8.40
C TYR A 81 7.84 9.04 7.38
N VAL A 82 7.50 9.26 6.10
CA VAL A 82 8.48 9.48 5.02
C VAL A 82 9.39 10.67 5.34
N VAL A 83 8.82 11.79 5.78
CA VAL A 83 9.58 13.00 6.16
C VAL A 83 10.45 12.75 7.40
N ALA A 84 9.99 11.96 8.37
CA ALA A 84 10.78 11.64 9.57
C ALA A 84 12.05 10.82 9.30
N LEU A 85 12.07 10.11 8.17
CA LEU A 85 13.24 9.40 7.62
C LEU A 85 14.04 10.23 6.61
N ASP A 86 13.75 11.52 6.45
CA ASP A 86 14.43 12.39 5.47
C ASP A 86 14.35 11.85 4.01
N LEU A 87 13.24 11.20 3.68
CA LEU A 87 12.99 10.64 2.35
C LEU A 87 12.15 11.59 1.48
N LYS A 88 12.29 11.42 0.16
CA LYS A 88 11.44 12.09 -0.86
C LYS A 88 10.67 11.08 -1.69
N ILE A 89 9.47 11.44 -2.09
CA ILE A 89 8.63 10.64 -3.00
C ILE A 89 8.86 11.09 -4.43
N LYS A 90 8.95 10.13 -5.35
CA LYS A 90 8.97 10.35 -6.79
C LYS A 90 7.97 9.40 -7.45
N PHE A 91 7.29 9.87 -8.48
CA PHE A 91 6.39 9.07 -9.30
C PHE A 91 6.97 8.97 -10.71
N GLU A 92 6.99 7.75 -11.24
CA GLU A 92 7.46 7.45 -12.59
C GLU A 92 6.40 6.57 -13.27
N LYS A 93 6.19 6.79 -14.57
CA LYS A 93 5.20 6.02 -15.33
C LYS A 93 5.77 4.63 -15.61
N ILE A 94 4.99 3.60 -15.32
CA ILE A 94 5.26 2.25 -15.80
C ILE A 94 4.86 2.29 -17.28
N ASN A 95 5.85 2.31 -18.17
CA ASN A 95 5.69 2.49 -19.63
C ASN A 95 4.59 1.63 -20.23
#